data_AF-A0A954RXD1-F1
#
_entry.id   AF-A0A954RXD1-F1
#
_cell.length_a   1.000
_cell.length_b   1.000
_cell.length_c   1.000
_cell.angle_alpha   90.00
_cell.angle_beta   90.00
_cell.angle_gamma   90.00
#
_symmetry.space_group_name_H-M   'P 1'
#
loop_
_entity.id
_entity.type
_entity.pdbx_description
1 polymer ?
#
loop_
_entity_poly.entity_id
_entity_poly.type
_entity_poly.pdbx_seq_one_letter_code
_entity_poly.pdbx_strand_id
1 'polypeptide(L)'
;TRMGENPKWIVEGLATVFESPGIRESSSQRGKAIQRINRERYVWFQNYVKSRRKPKSLEAFVSSDRQFQSAALDGYAEAWALSFYLIETRPAKYAAFLKTITSRDPMKAYPANERVADFQKAFGKDLDMLEADFLRFFARLED
;
A
#
# COMPACT_ATOMS: atom_id res chain seq x y z
N THR A 1 5.45 -3.43 -24.65
CA THR A 1 5.09 -2.34 -23.71
C THR A 1 3.71 -2.65 -23.16
N ARG A 2 3.55 -2.86 -21.84
CA ARG A 2 2.24 -3.19 -21.25
C ARG A 2 1.48 -1.89 -21.02
N MET A 3 0.47 -1.63 -21.86
CA MET A 3 -0.38 -0.43 -21.78
C MET A 3 -1.38 -0.57 -20.61
N GLY A 4 -1.64 0.53 -19.91
CA GLY A 4 -2.69 0.70 -18.89
C GLY A 4 -2.79 -0.30 -17.74
N GLU A 5 -1.68 -0.88 -17.30
CA GLU A 5 -1.70 -1.72 -16.09
C GLU A 5 -1.90 -0.88 -14.82
N ASN A 6 -2.77 -1.38 -13.95
CA ASN A 6 -2.92 -0.86 -12.59
C ASN A 6 -1.57 -0.98 -11.85
N PRO A 7 -1.20 0.02 -11.03
CA PRO A 7 0.03 -0.04 -10.23
C PRO A 7 0.09 -1.33 -9.42
N LYS A 8 1.24 -2.02 -9.44
CA LYS A 8 1.36 -3.34 -8.79
C LYS A 8 1.09 -3.28 -7.29
N TRP A 9 1.53 -2.21 -6.63
CA TRP A 9 1.28 -2.06 -5.20
C TRP A 9 -0.21 -2.06 -4.84
N ILE A 10 -1.08 -1.60 -5.74
CA ILE A 10 -2.53 -1.62 -5.53
C ILE A 10 -3.05 -3.04 -5.66
N VAL A 11 -2.71 -3.71 -6.77
CA VAL A 11 -3.23 -5.06 -7.08
C VAL A 11 -2.71 -6.06 -6.06
N GLU A 12 -1.39 -6.13 -5.90
CA GLU A 12 -0.73 -7.08 -5.01
C GLU A 12 -1.00 -6.75 -3.54
N GLY A 13 -0.99 -5.47 -3.17
CA GLY A 13 -1.24 -5.04 -1.80
C GLY A 13 -2.66 -5.37 -1.35
N LEU A 14 -3.66 -5.06 -2.18
CA LEU A 14 -5.06 -5.37 -1.88
C LEU A 14 -5.31 -6.88 -1.83
N ALA A 15 -4.78 -7.64 -2.80
CA ALA A 15 -4.88 -9.09 -2.79
C ALA A 15 -4.29 -9.69 -1.50
N THR A 16 -3.07 -9.28 -1.15
CA THR A 16 -2.37 -9.78 0.05
C THR A 16 -3.12 -9.45 1.34
N VAL A 17 -3.84 -8.31 1.41
CA VAL A 17 -4.68 -7.99 2.57
C VAL A 17 -5.79 -9.03 2.73
N PHE A 18 -6.53 -9.36 1.66
CA PHE A 18 -7.65 -10.31 1.71
C PHE A 18 -7.24 -11.79 1.79
N GLU A 19 -6.01 -12.12 1.42
CA GLU A 19 -5.44 -13.46 1.61
C GLU A 19 -5.15 -13.79 3.08
N SER A 20 -5.01 -12.76 3.94
CA SER A 20 -4.69 -12.96 5.35
C SER A 20 -5.77 -13.79 6.07
N PRO A 21 -5.41 -14.87 6.80
CA PRO A 21 -6.36 -15.71 7.54
C PRO A 21 -7.27 -14.91 8.47
N GLY A 22 -6.73 -13.87 9.12
CA GLY A 22 -7.46 -13.01 10.04
C GLY A 22 -8.62 -12.23 9.42
N ILE A 23 -8.61 -11.98 8.10
CA ILE A 23 -9.74 -11.36 7.38
C ILE A 23 -10.77 -12.41 6.96
N ARG A 24 -10.34 -13.64 6.63
CA ARG A 24 -11.22 -14.74 6.23
C ARG A 24 -12.04 -15.30 7.41
N GLU A 25 -11.47 -15.27 8.61
CA GLU A 25 -12.13 -15.74 9.84
C GLU A 25 -12.90 -14.63 10.58
N SER A 26 -12.51 -13.35 10.45
CA SER A 26 -13.25 -12.25 11.05
C SER A 26 -14.46 -11.87 10.19
N SER A 27 -15.58 -12.57 10.37
CA SER A 27 -16.90 -12.16 9.84
C SER A 27 -17.40 -10.82 10.42
N SER A 28 -16.65 -10.22 11.35
CA SER A 28 -16.92 -8.89 11.91
C SER A 28 -15.76 -7.94 11.66
N GLN A 29 -16.01 -6.83 10.95
CA GLN A 29 -15.10 -5.69 10.81
C GLN A 29 -14.81 -4.96 12.14
N ARG A 30 -15.14 -5.56 13.30
CA ARG A 30 -15.05 -4.95 14.64
C ARG A 30 -13.85 -5.41 15.46
N GLY A 31 -13.00 -6.29 14.93
CA GLY A 31 -11.76 -6.73 15.59
C GLY A 31 -10.65 -5.67 15.55
N LYS A 32 -9.73 -5.70 16.52
CA LYS A 32 -8.55 -4.80 16.56
C LYS A 32 -7.70 -5.02 15.30
N ALA A 33 -7.08 -3.97 14.75
CA ALA A 33 -6.26 -4.06 13.53
C ALA A 33 -5.21 -5.19 13.59
N ILE A 34 -4.59 -5.39 14.76
CA ILE A 34 -3.62 -6.46 15.01
C ILE A 34 -4.16 -7.88 14.74
N GLN A 35 -5.46 -8.11 14.87
CA GLN A 35 -6.07 -9.42 14.63
C GLN A 35 -6.26 -9.72 13.14
N ARG A 36 -6.15 -8.71 12.28
CA ARG A 36 -6.36 -8.82 10.82
C ARG A 36 -5.05 -8.77 10.03
N ILE A 37 -3.91 -8.63 10.70
CA ILE A 37 -2.61 -8.53 10.01
C ILE A 37 -2.23 -9.84 9.33
N ASN A 38 -1.55 -9.73 8.19
CA ASN A 38 -0.74 -10.82 7.67
C ASN A 38 0.59 -10.81 8.44
N ARG A 39 0.79 -11.74 9.39
CA ARG A 39 1.94 -11.74 10.29
C ARG A 39 3.28 -11.88 9.55
N GLU A 40 3.33 -12.69 8.49
CA GLU A 40 4.54 -12.85 7.67
C GLU A 40 4.93 -11.52 7.03
N ARG A 41 3.98 -10.86 6.36
CA ARG A 41 4.21 -9.56 5.71
C ARG A 41 4.52 -8.46 6.71
N TYR A 42 3.90 -8.48 7.89
CA TYR A 42 4.22 -7.57 8.98
C TYR A 42 5.68 -7.68 9.43
N VAL A 43 6.15 -8.89 9.75
CA VAL A 43 7.53 -9.13 10.18
C VAL A 43 8.51 -8.73 9.07
N TRP A 44 8.20 -9.07 7.82
CA TRP A 44 9.03 -8.70 6.69
C TRP A 44 9.12 -7.18 6.53
N PHE A 45 7.98 -6.49 6.57
CA PHE A 45 7.91 -5.04 6.44
C PHE A 45 8.68 -4.33 7.57
N GLN A 46 8.54 -4.78 8.81
CA GLN A 46 9.30 -4.28 9.96
C GLN A 46 10.81 -4.41 9.74
N ASN A 47 11.28 -5.58 9.30
CA ASN A 47 12.70 -5.80 8.99
C ASN A 47 13.18 -4.92 7.84
N TYR A 48 12.37 -4.76 6.79
CA TYR A 48 12.65 -3.88 5.67
C TYR A 48 12.78 -2.41 6.12
N VAL A 49 11.84 -1.90 6.92
CA VAL A 49 11.87 -0.54 7.49
C VAL A 49 13.14 -0.30 8.32
N LYS A 50 13.55 -1.28 9.14
CA LYS A 50 14.70 -1.14 10.04
C LYS A 50 16.07 -1.19 9.33
N SER A 51 16.16 -1.81 8.15
CA SER A 51 17.47 -2.15 7.55
C SER A 51 17.70 -1.68 6.12
N ARG A 52 16.66 -1.57 5.29
CA ARG A 52 16.80 -1.41 3.83
C ARG A 52 15.97 -0.27 3.25
N ARG A 53 14.81 0.04 3.86
CA ARG A 53 13.92 1.09 3.37
C ARG A 53 14.60 2.45 3.48
N LYS A 54 14.58 3.22 2.39
CA LYS A 54 15.11 4.58 2.38
C LYS A 54 14.10 5.54 3.02
N PRO A 55 14.55 6.59 3.72
CA PRO A 55 13.64 7.67 4.12
C PRO A 55 13.00 8.33 2.91
N LYS A 56 11.74 8.78 3.05
CA LYS A 56 10.99 9.52 2.02
C LYS A 56 10.84 8.74 0.71
N SER A 57 10.72 7.43 0.79
CA SER A 57 10.65 6.54 -0.38
C SER A 57 9.23 6.25 -0.85
N LEU A 58 8.19 6.74 -0.17
CA LEU A 58 6.79 6.47 -0.50
C LEU A 58 6.43 6.98 -1.90
N GLU A 59 6.88 8.17 -2.28
CA GLU A 59 6.63 8.70 -3.63
C GLU A 59 7.27 7.80 -4.71
N ALA A 60 8.51 7.38 -4.50
CA ALA A 60 9.20 6.47 -5.40
C ALA A 60 8.49 5.11 -5.49
N PHE A 61 7.91 4.63 -4.38
CA PHE A 61 7.17 3.39 -4.34
C PHE A 61 5.83 3.46 -5.08
N VAL A 62 5.03 4.53 -4.90
CA VAL A 62 3.72 4.65 -5.56
C VAL A 62 3.82 5.02 -7.03
N SER A 63 4.93 5.66 -7.43
CA SER A 63 5.16 6.10 -8.81
C SER A 63 5.71 5.00 -9.73
N SER A 64 6.25 3.91 -9.20
CA SER A 64 6.97 2.91 -9.99
C SER A 64 6.85 1.48 -9.45
N ASP A 65 6.76 0.51 -10.36
CA ASP A 65 6.76 -0.91 -10.01
C ASP A 65 8.19 -1.49 -9.85
N ARG A 66 9.24 -0.64 -9.84
CA ARG A 66 10.65 -1.05 -9.79
C ARG A 66 10.98 -1.91 -8.57
N GLN A 67 10.42 -1.60 -7.40
CA GLN A 67 10.72 -2.33 -6.17
C GLN A 67 10.36 -3.82 -6.29
N PHE A 68 9.29 -4.15 -7.02
CA PHE A 68 8.90 -5.54 -7.27
C PHE A 68 9.89 -6.30 -8.16
N GLN A 69 10.70 -5.60 -8.95
CA GLN A 69 11.71 -6.19 -9.83
C GLN A 69 13.05 -6.33 -9.11
N SER A 70 13.45 -5.33 -8.33
CA SER A 70 14.76 -5.30 -7.67
C SER A 70 14.78 -5.99 -6.31
N ALA A 71 13.67 -5.98 -5.59
CA ALA A 71 13.55 -6.51 -4.23
C ALA A 71 12.11 -6.99 -3.99
N ALA A 72 11.71 -8.06 -4.69
CA ALA A 72 10.33 -8.52 -4.76
C ALA A 72 9.64 -8.63 -3.39
N LEU A 73 10.27 -9.30 -2.41
CA LEU A 73 9.70 -9.50 -1.08
C LEU A 73 9.48 -8.19 -0.33
N ASP A 74 10.40 -7.22 -0.46
CA ASP A 74 10.23 -5.89 0.11
C ASP A 74 9.08 -5.14 -0.58
N GLY A 75 8.96 -5.27 -1.90
CA GLY A 75 7.85 -4.70 -2.67
C GLY A 75 6.48 -5.24 -2.26
N TYR A 76 6.35 -6.56 -2.11
CA TYR A 76 5.12 -7.20 -1.63
C TYR A 76 4.78 -6.81 -0.19
N ALA A 77 5.78 -6.76 0.69
CA ALA A 77 5.58 -6.37 2.08
C ALA A 77 5.14 -4.90 2.21
N GLU A 78 5.78 -3.97 1.49
CA GLU A 78 5.40 -2.55 1.50
C GLU A 78 4.03 -2.31 0.83
N ALA A 79 3.70 -3.05 -0.23
CA ALA A 79 2.39 -2.98 -0.87
C ALA A 79 1.26 -3.39 0.08
N TRP A 80 1.41 -4.55 0.73
CA TRP A 80 0.48 -5.00 1.76
C TRP A 80 0.36 -3.97 2.88
N ALA A 81 1.48 -3.49 3.41
CA ALA A 81 1.49 -2.56 4.53
C ALA A 81 0.78 -1.24 4.17
N LEU A 82 1.05 -0.67 3.00
CA LEU A 82 0.42 0.56 2.54
C LEU A 82 -1.09 0.36 2.32
N SER A 83 -1.50 -0.71 1.64
CA SER A 83 -2.92 -1.02 1.44
C SER A 83 -3.65 -1.22 2.78
N PHE A 84 -3.07 -2.00 3.70
CA PHE A 84 -3.63 -2.21 5.03
C PHE A 84 -3.78 -0.90 5.79
N TYR A 85 -2.73 -0.07 5.85
CA TYR A 85 -2.79 1.24 6.49
C TYR A 85 -3.90 2.14 5.94
N LEU A 86 -4.06 2.20 4.62
CA LEU A 86 -5.08 3.04 3.99
C LEU A 86 -6.50 2.51 4.25
N ILE A 87 -6.68 1.19 4.29
CA ILE A 87 -7.94 0.54 4.68
C ILE A 87 -8.29 0.87 6.13
N GLU A 88 -7.32 0.78 7.04
CA GLU A 88 -7.55 1.00 8.48
C GLU A 88 -7.80 2.46 8.84
N THR A 89 -7.08 3.38 8.20
CA THR A 89 -7.07 4.79 8.62
C THR A 89 -7.93 5.69 7.76
N ARG A 90 -8.14 5.34 6.49
CA ARG A 90 -8.76 6.21 5.48
C ARG A 90 -9.62 5.41 4.48
N PRO A 91 -10.50 4.50 4.93
CA PRO A 91 -11.19 3.53 4.05
C PRO A 91 -12.00 4.20 2.94
N ALA A 92 -12.74 5.26 3.23
CA ALA A 92 -13.54 5.98 2.25
C ALA A 92 -12.67 6.65 1.16
N LYS A 93 -11.52 7.24 1.55
CA LYS A 93 -10.58 7.84 0.60
C LYS A 93 -9.89 6.77 -0.24
N TYR A 94 -9.52 5.65 0.36
CA TYR A 94 -8.92 4.53 -0.37
C TYR A 94 -9.89 3.94 -1.39
N ALA A 95 -11.16 3.73 -1.02
CA ALA A 95 -12.19 3.26 -1.96
C ALA A 95 -12.40 4.23 -3.13
N ALA A 96 -12.44 5.54 -2.87
CA ALA A 96 -12.55 6.56 -3.91
C ALA A 96 -11.32 6.60 -4.82
N PHE A 97 -10.12 6.43 -4.26
CA PHE A 97 -8.87 6.30 -5.01
C PHE A 97 -8.90 5.08 -5.93
N LEU A 98 -9.25 3.90 -5.41
CA LEU A 98 -9.37 2.68 -6.22
C LEU A 98 -10.35 2.86 -7.38
N LYS A 99 -11.51 3.50 -7.15
CA LYS A 99 -12.47 3.82 -8.21
C LYS A 99 -11.86 4.74 -9.27
N THR A 100 -11.04 5.71 -8.86
CA THR A 100 -10.33 6.61 -9.79
C THR A 100 -9.40 5.80 -10.68
N ILE A 101 -8.60 4.90 -10.08
CA ILE A 101 -7.65 4.04 -10.82
C ILE A 101 -8.38 3.13 -11.81
N THR A 102 -9.46 2.47 -11.39
CA THR A 102 -10.19 1.53 -12.25
C THR A 102 -11.04 2.21 -13.33
N SER A 103 -11.29 3.51 -13.20
CA SER A 103 -12.00 4.31 -14.22
C SER A 103 -11.05 4.87 -15.30
N ARG A 104 -9.74 4.64 -15.18
CA ARG A 104 -8.77 5.05 -16.20
C ARG A 104 -8.91 4.19 -17.45
N ASP A 105 -8.57 4.76 -18.60
CA ASP A 105 -8.54 4.05 -19.86
C ASP A 105 -7.40 3.00 -19.86
N PRO A 106 -7.70 1.68 -19.91
CA PRO A 106 -6.69 0.63 -19.88
C PRO A 106 -5.82 0.59 -21.14
N MET A 107 -6.18 1.31 -22.20
CA MET A 107 -5.33 1.44 -23.39
C MET A 107 -4.32 2.59 -23.26
N LYS A 108 -4.48 3.47 -22.27
CA LYS A 108 -3.55 4.58 -22.03
C LYS A 108 -2.50 4.19 -21.00
N ALA A 109 -1.26 4.62 -21.26
CA ALA A 109 -0.21 4.48 -20.27
C ALA A 109 -0.58 5.20 -18.96
N TYR A 110 -0.12 4.66 -17.84
CA TYR A 110 -0.28 5.30 -16.53
C TYR A 110 1.09 5.74 -16.01
N PRO A 111 1.59 6.92 -16.44
CA PRO A 111 2.95 7.36 -16.14
C PRO A 111 3.12 7.76 -14.67
N ALA A 112 4.37 7.75 -14.21
CA ALA A 112 4.76 7.98 -12.82
C ALA A 112 4.18 9.27 -12.23
N ASN A 113 4.23 10.38 -12.97
CA ASN A 113 3.70 11.68 -12.55
C ASN A 113 2.18 11.65 -12.34
N GLU A 114 1.43 10.96 -13.20
CA GLU A 114 -0.02 10.80 -13.03
C GLU A 114 -0.34 9.90 -11.84
N ARG A 115 0.44 8.82 -11.63
CA ARG A 115 0.28 7.94 -10.44
C ARG A 115 0.41 8.74 -9.15
N VAL A 116 1.44 9.58 -9.07
CA VAL A 116 1.68 10.47 -7.92
C VAL A 116 0.57 11.51 -7.79
N ALA A 117 0.15 12.15 -8.88
CA ALA A 117 -0.89 13.16 -8.85
C ALA A 117 -2.24 12.61 -8.36
N ASP A 118 -2.66 11.45 -8.88
CA ASP A 118 -3.88 10.78 -8.45
C ASP A 118 -3.79 10.34 -6.97
N PHE A 119 -2.63 9.85 -6.54
CA PHE A 119 -2.39 9.50 -5.14
C PHE A 119 -2.42 10.73 -4.22
N GLN A 120 -1.75 11.81 -4.57
CA GLN A 120 -1.75 13.07 -3.82
C GLN A 120 -3.15 13.70 -3.76
N LYS A 121 -3.93 13.61 -4.83
CA LYS A 121 -5.32 14.05 -4.86
C LYS A 121 -6.17 13.31 -3.83
N ALA A 122 -5.92 12.02 -3.62
CA ALA A 122 -6.65 11.20 -2.66
C ALA A 122 -6.16 11.38 -1.21
N PHE A 123 -4.85 11.46 -0.99
CA PHE A 123 -4.27 11.33 0.36
C PHE A 123 -3.56 12.59 0.88
N GLY A 124 -3.39 13.61 0.04
CA GLY A 124 -2.70 14.86 0.38
C GLY A 124 -1.37 15.02 -0.38
N LYS A 125 -0.92 16.27 -0.52
CA LYS A 125 0.31 16.60 -1.27
C LYS A 125 1.59 16.29 -0.49
N ASP A 126 1.53 16.32 0.83
CA ASP A 126 2.68 16.05 1.70
C ASP A 126 2.83 14.54 1.93
N LEU A 127 3.56 13.89 1.01
CA LEU A 127 3.80 12.45 1.07
C LEU A 127 4.81 12.07 2.15
N ASP A 128 5.69 13.00 2.56
CA ASP A 128 6.63 12.78 3.66
C ASP A 128 5.89 12.67 4.99
N MET A 129 4.91 13.56 5.22
CA MET A 129 4.04 13.49 6.41
C MET A 129 3.18 12.22 6.40
N LEU A 130 2.61 11.86 5.24
CA LEU A 130 1.84 10.61 5.10
C LEU A 130 2.72 9.39 5.39
N GLU A 131 3.95 9.37 4.89
CA GLU A 131 4.92 8.31 5.16
C GLU A 131 5.24 8.21 6.66
N ALA A 132 5.47 9.34 7.34
CA ALA A 132 5.73 9.34 8.77
C ALA A 132 4.54 8.74 9.57
N ASP A 133 3.31 9.11 9.22
CA ASP A 133 2.11 8.56 9.84
C ASP A 133 1.92 7.07 9.54
N PHE A 134 2.23 6.64 8.32
CA PHE A 134 2.21 5.25 7.89
C PHE A 134 3.18 4.39 8.70
N LEU A 135 4.43 4.81 8.84
CA LEU A 135 5.44 4.07 9.61
C LEU A 135 5.09 4.06 11.11
N ARG A 136 4.60 5.18 11.66
CA ARG A 136 4.14 5.25 13.06
C ARG A 136 2.94 4.36 13.34
N PHE A 137 2.06 4.15 12.38
CA PHE A 137 0.95 3.21 12.53
C PHE A 137 1.46 1.79 12.78
N PHE A 138 2.42 1.31 11.99
CA PHE A 138 2.99 -0.03 12.17
C PHE A 138 3.87 -0.16 13.41
N ALA A 139 4.58 0.89 13.81
CA ALA A 139 5.34 0.89 15.07
C ALA A 139 4.43 0.69 16.31
N ARG A 140 3.21 1.26 16.30
CA ARG A 140 2.25 1.14 17.41
C ARG A 140 1.47 -0.18 17.42
N LEU A 141 1.61 -1.03 16.40
CA LEU A 141 1.03 -2.38 16.41
C LEU A 141 1.92 -3.38 17.16
N GLU A 142 3.13 -2.98 17.57
CA GLU A 142 4.06 -3.80 18.34
C GLU A 142 3.74 -3.79 19.86
N ASP A 143 2.91 -2.84 20.32
CA ASP A 143 2.40 -2.66 21.71
C ASP A 143 0.97 -3.22 21.89
#